data_AF-A0AAP2G8B5-F1
#
_entry.id   AF-A0AAP2G8B5-F1
#
_cell.length_a   1.000
_cell.length_b   1.000
_cell.length_c   1.000
_cell.angle_alpha   90.00
_cell.angle_beta   90.00
_cell.angle_gamma   90.00
#
_symmetry.space_group_name_H-M   'P 1'
#
loop_
_entity.id
_entity.type
_entity.pdbx_description
1 polymer ?
#
loop_
_entity_poly.entity_id
_entity_poly.type
_entity_poly.pdbx_seq_one_letter_code
_entity_poly.pdbx_strand_id
1 'polypeptide(L)'
;MATEDEARRVADFPKLILLGYPSSGARRIAQAVSALGENAILGFGGKLAERIALGRLTGRAPFDQWPRARMYADLELIAPPCRPWVEGYRAFDWLHHWYPEALFVLNTRAEEDWVARLWARDEGRYRAHHAARRGVAQEALPEIWLREREAHHAAVRGYFDGQGYREQGGFTEVTAEEPLEQVLERLSRRPSAPAPRGAPDAPAAPAVSRGGGAIKPSDPAFVQSLVAHCLPRSGEGALADQPDGRMVQGHWDGQGAPLSAEGKDLGLTLVETRQGGRFLADSRGHKAVRGEGFLNDYALHGGAGPVWFDMGDARRFGGAVKGPEHPHFMYNRRPAACNVTLWPLPGHHDPGLAGSFRDMGGEGAFGRGFAHREDRVIWRGALSGQMRYLDEGGVLRHRGAFYAINRLREDPQADVSEGLESLVRYRLTRRMRGRAGYDLGVTLPRRQGFLADLPCFKGVIAEPVPMRAQANCRYILSLSGYDAGSNFPAAICAGSLVIKEEDGWEKFYTGAFRPMEHYLPMALGGGDLEDRVDWARAHPEACAEMVRAGQSVAMKLADPANIGAMKQALIEDYAARV
;
A
#
# COMPACT_ATOMS: atom_id res chain seq x y z
N MET A 1 -4.04 -7.88 44.57
CA MET A 1 -5.51 -7.92 44.63
C MET A 1 -5.99 -6.50 44.39
N ALA A 2 -6.56 -6.21 43.21
CA ALA A 2 -7.17 -4.92 42.95
C ALA A 2 -8.39 -4.76 43.88
N THR A 3 -8.56 -3.59 44.47
CA THR A 3 -9.69 -3.31 45.38
C THR A 3 -11.02 -3.43 44.63
N GLU A 4 -12.08 -3.90 45.29
CA GLU A 4 -13.44 -4.02 44.70
C GLU A 4 -13.94 -2.73 44.01
N ASP A 5 -13.42 -1.56 44.40
CA ASP A 5 -13.68 -0.26 43.78
C ASP A 5 -13.00 -0.06 42.40
N GLU A 6 -11.81 -0.63 42.18
CA GLU A 6 -11.16 -0.66 40.86
C GLU A 6 -11.86 -1.67 39.94
N ALA A 7 -12.29 -2.81 40.48
CA ALA A 7 -13.06 -3.81 39.75
C ALA A 7 -14.47 -3.32 39.37
N ARG A 8 -15.09 -2.45 40.19
CA ARG A 8 -16.34 -1.74 39.86
C ARG A 8 -16.15 -0.63 38.82
N ARG A 9 -15.05 0.12 38.85
CA ARG A 9 -14.74 1.18 37.86
C ARG A 9 -14.56 0.65 36.44
N VAL A 10 -13.91 -0.51 36.28
CA VAL A 10 -13.65 -1.16 34.97
C VAL A 10 -14.91 -1.81 34.36
N ALA A 11 -16.00 -1.95 35.13
CA ALA A 11 -17.26 -2.53 34.65
C ALA A 11 -18.27 -1.51 34.08
N ASP A 12 -18.04 -0.20 34.26
CA ASP A 12 -19.08 0.85 34.03
C ASP A 12 -18.74 1.88 32.95
N PHE A 13 -17.58 1.78 32.27
CA PHE A 13 -17.20 2.72 31.21
C PHE A 13 -18.02 2.48 29.92
N PRO A 14 -18.69 3.51 29.35
CA PRO A 14 -19.52 3.35 28.16
C PRO A 14 -18.66 3.06 26.92
N LYS A 15 -19.28 2.43 25.92
CA LYS A 15 -18.66 2.31 24.60
C LYS A 15 -18.62 3.68 23.93
N LEU A 16 -17.44 4.16 23.58
CA LEU A 16 -17.21 5.43 22.90
C LEU A 16 -17.04 5.21 21.40
N ILE A 17 -17.80 5.94 20.60
CA ILE A 17 -17.67 5.96 19.13
C ILE A 17 -17.42 7.39 18.69
N LEU A 18 -16.20 7.67 18.24
CA LEU A 18 -15.80 8.99 17.78
C LEU A 18 -16.14 9.16 16.30
N LEU A 19 -16.89 10.22 15.99
CA LEU A 19 -17.42 10.54 14.67
C LEU A 19 -16.72 11.72 13.99
N GLY A 20 -15.74 12.32 14.66
CA GLY A 20 -14.96 13.42 14.08
C GLY A 20 -14.07 12.94 12.93
N TYR A 21 -13.70 13.90 12.08
CA TYR A 21 -12.69 13.66 11.05
C TYR A 21 -11.35 13.22 11.66
N PRO A 22 -10.50 12.53 10.89
CA PRO A 22 -9.12 12.27 11.29
C PRO A 22 -8.39 13.54 11.74
N SER A 23 -7.41 13.36 12.63
CA SER A 23 -6.60 14.46 13.19
C SER A 23 -7.37 15.44 14.10
N SER A 24 -8.60 15.12 14.48
CA SER A 24 -9.45 15.93 15.39
C SER A 24 -9.29 15.55 16.87
N GLY A 25 -8.09 15.18 17.32
CA GLY A 25 -7.81 14.92 18.74
C GLY A 25 -8.08 13.50 19.27
N ALA A 26 -8.52 12.55 18.43
CA ALA A 26 -8.83 11.17 18.83
C ALA A 26 -7.68 10.47 19.59
N ARG A 27 -6.42 10.70 19.19
CA ARG A 27 -5.24 10.12 19.87
C ARG A 27 -5.11 10.57 21.33
N ARG A 28 -5.39 11.85 21.61
CA ARG A 28 -5.33 12.41 22.97
C ARG A 28 -6.38 11.75 23.86
N ILE A 29 -7.61 11.61 23.34
CA ILE A 29 -8.72 10.94 24.05
C ILE A 29 -8.38 9.47 24.29
N ALA A 30 -7.84 8.76 23.29
CA ALA A 30 -7.47 7.35 23.45
C ALA A 30 -6.37 7.12 24.50
N GLN A 31 -5.36 7.99 24.55
CA GLN A 31 -4.34 7.93 25.61
C GLN A 31 -4.95 8.07 27.00
N ALA A 32 -5.93 8.97 27.13
CA ALA A 32 -6.68 9.19 28.36
C ALA A 32 -7.50 7.97 28.78
N VAL A 33 -8.25 7.39 27.83
CA VAL A 33 -9.04 6.17 28.04
C VAL A 33 -8.13 5.00 28.44
N SER A 34 -6.98 4.85 27.78
CA SER A 34 -6.00 3.82 28.16
C SER A 34 -5.35 4.05 29.53
N ALA A 35 -5.18 5.29 29.96
CA ALA A 35 -4.71 5.61 31.32
C ALA A 35 -5.74 5.22 32.40
N LEU A 36 -7.03 5.14 32.05
CA LEU A 36 -8.09 4.60 32.91
C LEU A 36 -8.16 3.06 32.92
N GLY A 37 -7.25 2.39 32.21
CA GLY A 37 -7.22 0.92 32.09
C GLY A 37 -8.09 0.37 30.96
N GLU A 38 -8.69 1.24 30.13
CA GLU A 38 -9.62 0.83 29.08
C GLU A 38 -8.97 0.70 27.69
N ASN A 39 -9.50 -0.23 26.88
CA ASN A 39 -8.96 -0.49 25.54
C ASN A 39 -9.53 0.48 24.49
N ALA A 40 -8.64 1.23 23.84
CA ALA A 40 -8.98 2.11 22.73
C ALA A 40 -8.37 1.61 21.40
N ILE A 41 -9.17 1.65 20.32
CA ILE A 41 -8.73 1.31 18.97
C ILE A 41 -8.84 2.54 18.07
N LEU A 42 -7.71 2.93 17.48
CA LEU A 42 -7.59 4.07 16.57
C LEU A 42 -7.23 3.60 15.16
N GLY A 43 -8.18 3.66 14.23
CA GLY A 43 -8.03 3.42 12.80
C GLY A 43 -7.62 2.00 12.38
N PHE A 44 -6.72 1.35 13.12
CA PHE A 44 -6.21 0.00 12.91
C PHE A 44 -5.81 -0.27 11.45
N GLY A 45 -5.17 0.70 10.80
CA GLY A 45 -4.78 0.65 9.39
C GLY A 45 -5.97 0.73 8.40
N GLY A 46 -7.09 1.35 8.82
CA GLY A 46 -8.33 1.44 8.06
C GLY A 46 -9.31 0.29 8.32
N LYS A 47 -8.91 -0.75 9.07
CA LYS A 47 -9.75 -1.94 9.29
C LYS A 47 -11.09 -1.65 9.97
N LEU A 48 -11.16 -0.63 10.83
CA LEU A 48 -12.44 -0.23 11.43
C LEU A 48 -13.43 0.24 10.35
N ALA A 49 -12.95 1.07 9.41
CA ALA A 49 -13.76 1.54 8.30
C ALA A 49 -14.14 0.39 7.35
N GLU A 50 -13.20 -0.51 7.03
CA GLU A 50 -13.47 -1.72 6.24
C GLU A 50 -14.59 -2.56 6.84
N ARG A 51 -14.57 -2.78 8.17
CA ARG A 51 -15.62 -3.53 8.87
C ARG A 51 -16.95 -2.82 8.89
N ILE A 52 -16.97 -1.50 9.00
CA ILE A 52 -18.21 -0.72 8.88
C ILE A 52 -18.81 -0.90 7.47
N ALA A 53 -18.01 -0.78 6.40
CA ALA A 53 -18.49 -0.96 5.03
C ALA A 53 -19.02 -2.37 4.76
N LEU A 54 -18.27 -3.42 5.15
CA LEU A 54 -18.70 -4.81 4.99
C LEU A 54 -19.90 -5.15 5.88
N GLY A 55 -19.94 -4.63 7.11
CA GLY A 55 -21.03 -4.84 8.05
C GLY A 55 -22.36 -4.29 7.56
N ARG A 56 -22.34 -3.10 6.91
CA ARG A 56 -23.54 -2.52 6.30
C ARG A 56 -24.17 -3.43 5.25
N LEU A 57 -23.36 -4.08 4.41
CA LEU A 57 -23.85 -5.01 3.37
C LEU A 57 -24.32 -6.34 3.94
N THR A 58 -23.64 -6.84 4.97
CA THR A 58 -23.87 -8.19 5.51
C THR A 58 -24.81 -8.23 6.70
N GLY A 59 -25.30 -7.07 7.17
CA GLY A 59 -26.11 -6.97 8.37
C GLY A 59 -25.38 -7.41 9.64
N ARG A 60 -24.05 -7.25 9.70
CA ARG A 60 -23.22 -7.63 10.85
C ARG A 60 -22.78 -6.44 11.67
N ALA A 61 -22.72 -6.61 12.99
CA ALA A 61 -22.19 -5.60 13.90
C ALA A 61 -20.71 -5.27 13.56
N PRO A 62 -20.31 -3.99 13.50
CA PRO A 62 -19.01 -3.60 12.94
C PRO A 62 -17.81 -3.90 13.85
N PHE A 63 -18.02 -4.02 15.16
CA PHE A 63 -16.94 -4.16 16.15
C PHE A 63 -16.98 -5.50 16.91
N ASP A 64 -17.67 -6.51 16.38
CA ASP A 64 -17.79 -7.85 16.96
C ASP A 64 -16.41 -8.53 17.22
N GLN A 65 -15.42 -8.24 16.40
CA GLN A 65 -14.04 -8.74 16.50
C GLN A 65 -13.23 -8.10 17.63
N TRP A 66 -13.72 -7.01 18.22
CA TRP A 66 -13.06 -6.29 19.30
C TRP A 66 -13.97 -6.08 20.52
N PRO A 67 -14.57 -7.14 21.10
CA PRO A 67 -15.61 -7.00 22.12
C PRO A 67 -15.12 -6.35 23.42
N ARG A 68 -13.79 -6.37 23.65
CA ARG A 68 -13.13 -5.76 24.81
C ARG A 68 -12.73 -4.31 24.60
N ALA A 69 -12.85 -3.76 23.39
CA ALA A 69 -12.57 -2.35 23.15
C ALA A 69 -13.74 -1.49 23.61
N ARG A 70 -13.41 -0.41 24.32
CA ARG A 70 -14.36 0.59 24.81
C ARG A 70 -14.33 1.87 24.01
N MET A 71 -13.33 2.10 23.16
CA MET A 71 -13.30 3.28 22.31
C MET A 71 -12.89 2.93 20.89
N TYR A 72 -13.62 3.50 19.92
CA TYR A 72 -13.39 3.37 18.48
C TYR A 72 -13.29 4.75 17.86
N ALA A 73 -12.19 5.05 17.16
CA ALA A 73 -12.00 6.32 16.48
C ALA A 73 -11.12 6.18 15.23
N ASP A 74 -10.92 7.29 14.51
CA ASP A 74 -10.24 7.34 13.21
C ASP A 74 -10.88 6.33 12.24
N LEU A 75 -12.21 6.37 12.11
CA LEU A 75 -13.03 5.44 11.32
C LEU A 75 -12.92 5.71 9.81
N GLU A 76 -11.70 5.81 9.29
CA GLU A 76 -11.43 6.05 7.87
C GLU A 76 -10.41 5.05 7.31
N LEU A 77 -10.71 4.50 6.14
CA LEU A 77 -9.72 3.87 5.27
C LEU A 77 -9.30 4.88 4.21
N ILE A 78 -8.16 5.52 4.43
CA ILE A 78 -7.45 6.23 3.37
C ILE A 78 -6.36 5.32 2.78
N ALA A 79 -6.46 5.09 1.48
CA ALA A 79 -5.58 4.22 0.73
C ALA A 79 -5.20 4.93 -0.59
N PRO A 80 -4.28 4.37 -1.40
CA PRO A 80 -4.01 4.89 -2.74
C PRO A 80 -5.28 4.96 -3.60
N PRO A 81 -5.31 5.76 -4.69
CA PRO A 81 -6.48 5.92 -5.54
C PRO A 81 -7.07 4.62 -6.10
N CYS A 82 -6.26 3.59 -6.33
CA CYS A 82 -6.71 2.28 -6.80
C CYS A 82 -7.53 1.50 -5.75
N ARG A 83 -7.48 1.88 -4.47
CA ARG A 83 -8.20 1.23 -3.37
C ARG A 83 -9.41 2.08 -2.97
N PRO A 84 -10.47 1.48 -2.38
CA PRO A 84 -11.65 2.22 -1.97
C PRO A 84 -11.32 3.29 -0.92
N TRP A 85 -12.13 4.35 -0.92
CA TRP A 85 -12.16 5.34 0.15
C TRP A 85 -13.35 5.08 1.05
N VAL A 86 -13.11 4.65 2.29
CA VAL A 86 -14.21 4.34 3.22
C VAL A 86 -14.19 5.32 4.37
N GLU A 87 -15.24 6.14 4.44
CA GLU A 87 -15.48 7.11 5.52
C GLU A 87 -16.48 6.51 6.53
N GLY A 88 -16.02 5.55 7.35
CA GLY A 88 -16.86 4.86 8.34
C GLY A 88 -17.51 5.80 9.36
N TYR A 89 -16.90 6.94 9.67
CA TYR A 89 -17.47 7.98 10.55
C TYR A 89 -18.76 8.60 10.01
N ARG A 90 -19.06 8.46 8.71
CA ARG A 90 -20.33 8.94 8.12
C ARG A 90 -21.49 7.97 8.32
N ALA A 91 -21.23 6.71 8.67
CA ALA A 91 -22.27 5.71 8.93
C ALA A 91 -22.80 5.82 10.37
N PHE A 92 -22.93 7.03 10.92
CA PHE A 92 -23.29 7.25 12.32
C PHE A 92 -24.71 6.78 12.66
N ASP A 93 -25.62 6.82 11.69
CA ASP A 93 -26.98 6.28 11.78
C ASP A 93 -26.97 4.76 11.99
N TRP A 94 -26.17 4.06 11.20
CA TRP A 94 -26.01 2.62 11.27
C TRP A 94 -25.21 2.18 12.51
N LEU A 95 -24.18 2.95 12.89
CA LEU A 95 -23.45 2.74 14.14
C LEU A 95 -24.36 2.90 15.36
N HIS A 96 -25.20 3.94 15.37
CA HIS A 96 -26.18 4.18 16.44
C HIS A 96 -27.22 3.06 16.53
N HIS A 97 -27.67 2.53 15.39
CA HIS A 97 -28.57 1.39 15.36
C HIS A 97 -27.99 0.14 16.06
N TRP A 98 -26.71 -0.16 15.84
CA TRP A 98 -26.03 -1.31 16.45
C TRP A 98 -25.61 -1.11 17.89
N TYR A 99 -25.34 0.14 18.28
CA TYR A 99 -24.88 0.48 19.63
C TYR A 99 -25.69 1.65 20.20
N PRO A 100 -27.00 1.46 20.46
CA PRO A 100 -27.84 2.49 21.08
C PRO A 100 -27.43 2.80 22.52
N GLU A 101 -26.55 2.00 23.12
CA GLU A 101 -25.94 2.22 24.43
C GLU A 101 -24.59 2.95 24.41
N ALA A 102 -24.04 3.23 23.23
CA ALA A 102 -22.75 3.90 23.10
C ALA A 102 -22.85 5.41 23.29
N LEU A 103 -21.82 6.02 23.87
CA LEU A 103 -21.64 7.46 23.83
C LEU A 103 -20.97 7.85 22.51
N PHE A 104 -21.70 8.57 21.66
CA PHE A 104 -21.20 9.11 20.42
C PHE A 104 -20.54 10.46 20.68
N VAL A 105 -19.35 10.63 20.09
CA VAL A 105 -18.50 11.77 20.37
C VAL A 105 -18.14 12.45 19.05
N LEU A 106 -18.66 13.65 18.81
CA LEU A 106 -18.18 14.49 17.72
C LEU A 106 -16.96 15.28 18.19
N ASN A 107 -15.79 14.69 17.97
CA ASN A 107 -14.52 15.30 18.32
C ASN A 107 -14.03 16.25 17.22
N THR A 108 -13.58 17.44 17.60
CA THR A 108 -13.11 18.48 16.67
C THR A 108 -11.82 19.15 17.15
N ARG A 109 -11.35 20.14 16.40
CA ARG A 109 -10.12 20.91 16.58
C ARG A 109 -10.31 22.28 15.92
N ALA A 110 -9.56 23.29 16.36
CA ALA A 110 -9.46 24.57 15.66
C ALA A 110 -9.11 24.38 14.17
N GLU A 111 -9.75 25.15 13.29
CA GLU A 111 -9.75 24.88 11.83
C GLU A 111 -8.38 24.97 11.19
N GLU A 112 -7.64 26.04 11.47
CA GLU A 112 -6.28 26.26 10.98
C GLU A 112 -5.36 25.10 11.38
N ASP A 113 -5.44 24.73 12.65
CA ASP A 113 -4.70 23.65 13.29
C ASP A 113 -5.05 22.27 12.68
N TRP A 114 -6.33 22.06 12.37
CA TRP A 114 -6.83 20.83 11.76
C TRP A 114 -6.36 20.70 10.31
N VAL A 115 -6.49 21.77 9.51
CA VAL A 115 -5.99 21.83 8.12
C VAL A 115 -4.48 21.63 8.08
N ALA A 116 -3.71 22.32 8.92
CA ALA A 116 -2.25 22.18 8.96
C ALA A 116 -1.82 20.74 9.27
N ARG A 117 -2.53 20.06 10.18
CA ARG A 117 -2.29 18.65 10.49
C ARG A 117 -2.64 17.72 9.35
N LEU A 118 -3.78 17.88 8.69
CA LEU A 118 -4.14 17.09 7.51
C LEU A 118 -3.18 17.32 6.36
N TRP A 119 -2.72 18.57 6.19
CA TRP A 119 -1.74 18.94 5.19
C TRP A 119 -0.43 18.18 5.39
N ALA A 120 0.11 18.16 6.61
CA ALA A 120 1.37 17.48 6.95
C ALA A 120 1.22 15.96 7.14
N ARG A 121 -0.01 15.45 7.24
CA ARG A 121 -0.29 14.06 7.58
C ARG A 121 0.35 13.10 6.59
N ASP A 122 0.94 12.03 7.14
CA ASP A 122 1.58 10.98 6.38
C ASP A 122 2.65 11.52 5.42
N GLU A 123 3.41 12.54 5.86
CA GLU A 123 4.40 13.26 5.05
C GLU A 123 3.79 13.88 3.77
N GLY A 124 2.53 14.30 3.82
CA GLY A 124 1.79 14.85 2.70
C GLY A 124 1.11 13.82 1.80
N ARG A 125 1.22 12.52 2.09
CA ARG A 125 0.51 11.49 1.32
C ARG A 125 -1.00 11.63 1.42
N TYR A 126 -1.52 12.08 2.57
CA TYR A 126 -2.95 12.28 2.77
C TYR A 126 -3.51 13.29 1.75
N ARG A 127 -2.90 14.48 1.65
CA ARG A 127 -3.31 15.50 0.66
C ARG A 127 -3.12 15.02 -0.78
N ALA A 128 -2.03 14.31 -1.09
CA ALA A 128 -1.80 13.78 -2.43
C ALA A 128 -2.91 12.80 -2.86
N HIS A 129 -3.30 11.85 -1.99
CA HIS A 129 -4.40 10.92 -2.27
C HIS A 129 -5.75 11.64 -2.39
N HIS A 130 -6.05 12.62 -1.53
CA HIS A 130 -7.29 13.39 -1.60
C HIS A 130 -7.42 14.19 -2.90
N ALA A 131 -6.33 14.84 -3.34
CA ALA A 131 -6.25 15.57 -4.60
C ALA A 131 -6.45 14.62 -5.79
N ALA A 132 -5.69 13.53 -5.85
CA ALA A 132 -5.77 12.55 -6.93
C ALA A 132 -7.16 11.95 -7.09
N ARG A 133 -7.81 11.58 -5.98
CA ARG A 133 -9.17 11.00 -5.97
C ARG A 133 -10.26 11.97 -6.44
N ARG A 134 -10.02 13.27 -6.34
CA ARG A 134 -10.95 14.33 -6.72
C ARG A 134 -10.62 14.96 -8.08
N GLY A 135 -9.42 14.71 -8.62
CA GLY A 135 -8.93 15.39 -9.81
C GLY A 135 -8.69 16.88 -9.60
N VAL A 136 -8.31 17.30 -8.39
CA VAL A 136 -8.07 18.72 -8.04
C VAL A 136 -6.62 18.98 -7.66
N ALA A 137 -6.19 20.24 -7.73
CA ALA A 137 -4.90 20.67 -7.21
C ALA A 137 -4.86 20.54 -5.66
N GLN A 138 -3.68 20.31 -5.07
CA GLN A 138 -3.58 20.12 -3.61
C GLN A 138 -3.97 21.39 -2.85
N GLU A 139 -3.73 22.56 -3.46
CA GLU A 139 -4.01 23.89 -2.92
C GLU A 139 -5.51 24.14 -2.73
N ALA A 140 -6.37 23.43 -3.45
CA ALA A 140 -7.82 23.51 -3.29
C ALA A 140 -8.35 22.70 -2.09
N LEU A 141 -7.53 21.81 -1.52
CA LEU A 141 -7.97 20.88 -0.47
C LEU A 141 -8.37 21.54 0.86
N PRO A 142 -7.70 22.60 1.37
CA PRO A 142 -8.11 23.26 2.61
C PRO A 142 -9.58 23.68 2.60
N GLU A 143 -10.01 24.39 1.55
CA GLU A 143 -11.39 24.84 1.41
C GLU A 143 -12.38 23.68 1.29
N ILE A 144 -12.01 22.65 0.52
CA ILE A 144 -12.83 21.44 0.37
C ILE A 144 -13.00 20.73 1.72
N TRP A 145 -11.91 20.56 2.47
CA TRP A 145 -11.93 19.89 3.77
C TRP A 145 -12.78 20.65 4.78
N LEU A 146 -12.65 21.98 4.84
CA LEU A 146 -13.46 22.80 5.76
C LEU A 146 -14.95 22.68 5.46
N ARG A 147 -15.33 22.80 4.17
CA ARG A 147 -16.73 22.65 3.73
C ARG A 147 -17.28 21.26 4.04
N GLU A 148 -16.51 20.21 3.75
CA GLU A 148 -16.93 18.83 4.03
C GLU A 148 -17.05 18.55 5.54
N ARG A 149 -16.16 19.14 6.35
CA ARG A 149 -16.21 19.07 7.83
C ARG A 149 -17.45 19.74 8.38
N GLU A 150 -17.75 20.95 7.94
CA GLU A 150 -18.95 21.69 8.36
C GLU A 150 -20.22 20.90 8.03
N ALA A 151 -20.34 20.42 6.79
CA ALA A 151 -21.48 19.62 6.36
C ALA A 151 -21.64 18.33 7.18
N HIS A 152 -20.53 17.64 7.49
CA HIS A 152 -20.55 16.43 8.32
C HIS A 152 -20.97 16.74 9.77
N HIS A 153 -20.43 17.80 10.36
CA HIS A 153 -20.80 18.21 11.71
C HIS A 153 -22.29 18.56 11.80
N ALA A 154 -22.81 19.30 10.82
CA ALA A 154 -24.24 19.61 10.73
C ALA A 154 -25.09 18.34 10.61
N ALA A 155 -24.68 17.38 9.78
CA ALA A 155 -25.39 16.10 9.63
C ALA A 155 -25.41 15.27 10.92
N VAL A 156 -24.26 15.15 11.61
CA VAL A 156 -24.16 14.42 12.88
C VAL A 156 -25.04 15.07 13.95
N ARG A 157 -24.95 16.39 14.12
CA ARG A 157 -25.78 17.14 15.08
C ARG A 157 -27.25 16.97 14.76
N GLY A 158 -27.67 17.25 13.53
CA GLY A 158 -29.06 17.13 13.10
C GLY A 158 -29.63 15.74 13.32
N TYR A 159 -28.84 14.69 13.09
CA TYR A 159 -29.25 13.32 13.37
C TYR A 159 -29.44 13.06 14.88
N PHE A 160 -28.44 13.28 15.72
CA PHE A 160 -28.53 12.94 17.14
C PHE A 160 -29.48 13.84 17.92
N ASP A 161 -29.59 15.11 17.54
CA ASP A 161 -30.58 16.04 18.11
C ASP A 161 -31.99 15.62 17.68
N GLY A 162 -32.19 15.25 16.41
CA GLY A 162 -33.47 14.74 15.89
C GLY A 162 -33.91 13.40 16.49
N GLN A 163 -32.99 12.60 17.04
CA GLN A 163 -33.29 11.38 17.80
C GLN A 163 -33.48 11.63 19.31
N GLY A 164 -33.32 12.86 19.79
CA GLY A 164 -33.31 13.19 21.23
C GLY A 164 -32.13 12.59 22.00
N TYR A 165 -31.10 12.11 21.29
CA TYR A 165 -30.04 11.30 21.87
C TYR A 165 -29.05 12.13 22.69
N ARG A 166 -28.89 13.41 22.34
CA ARG A 166 -28.12 14.37 23.16
C ARG A 166 -28.76 14.57 24.54
N GLU A 167 -30.08 14.70 24.62
CA GLU A 167 -30.83 14.86 25.87
C GLU A 167 -30.74 13.61 26.75
N GLN A 168 -30.65 12.43 26.12
CA GLN A 168 -30.43 11.14 26.78
C GLN A 168 -28.97 10.94 27.25
N GLY A 169 -28.08 11.92 27.05
CA GLY A 169 -26.66 11.82 27.39
C GLY A 169 -25.86 10.88 26.47
N GLY A 170 -26.43 10.52 25.31
CA GLY A 170 -25.83 9.61 24.33
C GLY A 170 -24.92 10.30 23.31
N PHE A 171 -24.97 11.63 23.20
CA PHE A 171 -24.17 12.38 22.25
C PHE A 171 -23.49 13.58 22.91
N THR A 172 -22.20 13.77 22.64
CA THR A 172 -21.43 14.92 23.13
C THR A 172 -20.43 15.44 22.09
N GLU A 173 -20.04 16.70 22.25
CA GLU A 173 -19.03 17.37 21.42
C GLU A 173 -17.82 17.70 22.28
N VAL A 174 -16.64 17.47 21.73
CA VAL A 174 -15.36 17.75 22.38
C VAL A 174 -14.37 18.33 21.40
N THR A 175 -13.66 19.36 21.82
CA THR A 175 -12.57 19.99 21.08
C THR A 175 -11.24 19.43 21.56
N ALA A 176 -10.25 19.39 20.67
CA ALA A 176 -8.92 18.88 20.97
C ALA A 176 -8.15 19.79 21.94
N GLU A 177 -8.67 20.98 22.21
CA GLU A 177 -8.11 22.05 23.04
C GLU A 177 -8.63 21.99 24.49
N GLU A 178 -9.80 21.40 24.74
CA GLU A 178 -10.39 21.28 26.09
C GLU A 178 -9.50 20.51 27.07
N PRO A 179 -9.52 20.83 28.38
CA PRO A 179 -8.81 20.07 29.42
C PRO A 179 -9.25 18.59 29.45
N LEU A 180 -8.29 17.68 29.61
CA LEU A 180 -8.55 16.25 29.42
C LEU A 180 -9.44 15.68 30.53
N GLU A 181 -9.30 16.22 31.73
CA GLU A 181 -10.06 15.86 32.92
C GLU A 181 -11.56 16.13 32.70
N GLN A 182 -11.89 17.29 32.13
CA GLN A 182 -13.28 17.68 31.81
C GLN A 182 -13.86 16.86 30.65
N VAL A 183 -13.02 16.49 29.68
CA VAL A 183 -13.40 15.58 28.61
C VAL A 183 -13.72 14.21 29.20
N LEU A 184 -12.82 13.63 30.00
CA LEU A 184 -13.00 12.31 30.61
C LEU A 184 -14.22 12.24 31.53
N GLU A 185 -14.50 13.30 32.29
CA GLU A 185 -15.69 13.34 33.15
C GLU A 185 -16.98 13.19 32.33
N ARG A 186 -17.07 13.87 31.17
CA ARG A 186 -18.20 13.71 30.25
C ARG A 186 -18.23 12.34 29.59
N LEU A 187 -17.07 11.84 29.17
CA LEU A 187 -16.94 10.56 28.46
C LEU A 187 -17.22 9.34 29.35
N SER A 188 -17.16 9.50 30.67
CA SER A 188 -17.46 8.43 31.63
C SER A 188 -18.96 8.31 31.94
N ARG A 189 -19.81 9.21 31.44
CA ARG A 189 -21.26 9.20 31.72
C ARG A 189 -21.98 8.24 30.77
N ARG A 190 -22.86 7.42 31.33
CA ARG A 190 -23.62 6.43 30.57
C ARG A 190 -24.88 7.05 29.95
N PRO A 191 -25.15 6.82 28.67
CA PRO A 191 -26.41 7.23 28.06
C PRO A 191 -27.61 6.49 28.67
N SER A 192 -28.78 7.12 28.75
CA SER A 192 -30.02 6.39 29.02
C SER A 192 -30.47 5.71 27.72
N ALA A 193 -30.11 4.45 27.53
CA ALA A 193 -30.29 3.77 26.24
C ALA A 193 -31.56 2.90 26.20
N PRO A 194 -32.33 2.94 25.10
CA PRO A 194 -33.34 1.92 24.81
C PRO A 194 -32.69 0.58 24.41
N ALA A 195 -33.49 -0.49 24.41
CA ALA A 195 -33.04 -1.84 24.08
C ALA A 195 -32.42 -1.95 22.67
N PRO A 196 -31.52 -2.93 22.43
CA PRO A 196 -30.91 -3.15 21.12
C PRO A 196 -31.96 -3.33 20.03
N ARG A 197 -31.76 -2.66 18.90
CA ARG A 197 -32.61 -2.85 17.71
C ARG A 197 -32.18 -4.14 16.99
N GLY A 198 -33.13 -4.85 16.39
CA GLY A 198 -32.84 -6.02 15.53
C GLY A 198 -31.96 -5.63 14.34
N ALA A 199 -31.37 -6.60 13.62
CA ALA A 199 -30.50 -6.29 12.48
C ALA A 199 -31.20 -5.36 11.46
N PRO A 200 -30.55 -4.27 11.00
CA PRO A 200 -31.15 -3.41 9.99
C PRO A 200 -31.17 -4.12 8.65
N ASP A 201 -32.11 -3.75 7.78
CA ASP A 201 -32.16 -4.29 6.42
C ASP A 201 -30.85 -3.98 5.68
N ALA A 202 -30.34 -4.97 4.96
CA ALA A 202 -29.18 -4.77 4.11
C ALA A 202 -29.54 -3.82 2.96
N PRO A 203 -28.73 -2.79 2.69
CA PRO A 203 -28.93 -1.94 1.53
C PRO A 203 -28.78 -2.77 0.24
N ALA A 204 -29.40 -2.31 -0.84
CA ALA A 204 -29.22 -2.92 -2.15
C ALA A 204 -27.73 -2.97 -2.53
N ALA A 205 -27.32 -4.02 -3.23
CA ALA A 205 -25.96 -4.17 -3.70
C ALA A 205 -25.61 -3.00 -4.66
N PRO A 206 -24.51 -2.28 -4.41
CA PRO A 206 -24.10 -1.19 -5.30
C PRO A 206 -23.64 -1.74 -6.66
N ALA A 207 -23.60 -0.88 -7.67
CA ALA A 207 -23.00 -1.18 -8.97
C ALA A 207 -21.58 -0.60 -9.06
N VAL A 208 -20.69 -1.27 -9.78
CA VAL A 208 -19.30 -0.80 -9.97
C VAL A 208 -19.32 0.57 -10.64
N SER A 209 -18.79 1.56 -9.95
CA SER A 209 -18.77 2.93 -10.45
C SER A 209 -17.57 3.19 -11.34
N ARG A 210 -17.81 3.76 -12.51
CA ARG A 210 -16.79 4.04 -13.52
C ARG A 210 -16.29 5.48 -13.38
N GLY A 211 -15.02 5.69 -13.70
CA GLY A 211 -14.44 7.03 -13.70
C GLY A 211 -14.84 7.84 -14.94
N GLY A 212 -14.79 9.17 -14.79
CA GLY A 212 -15.02 10.15 -15.87
C GLY A 212 -14.34 11.49 -15.58
N GLY A 213 -13.23 11.47 -14.83
CA GLY A 213 -12.52 12.69 -14.46
C GLY A 213 -11.77 13.29 -15.64
N ALA A 214 -11.86 14.62 -15.80
CA ALA A 214 -11.08 15.36 -16.79
C ALA A 214 -9.58 15.16 -16.52
N ILE A 215 -8.90 14.52 -17.46
CA ILE A 215 -7.46 14.28 -17.40
C ILE A 215 -6.77 15.54 -17.93
N LYS A 216 -5.77 16.07 -17.21
CA LYS A 216 -4.81 17.01 -17.79
C LYS A 216 -4.27 16.41 -19.10
N PRO A 217 -3.91 17.20 -20.13
CA PRO A 217 -3.36 16.63 -21.35
C PRO A 217 -2.09 15.80 -21.02
N SER A 218 -2.08 14.55 -21.47
CA SER A 218 -0.92 13.64 -21.37
C SER A 218 0.15 13.99 -22.41
N ASP A 219 1.38 13.49 -22.24
CA ASP A 219 2.43 13.45 -23.26
C ASP A 219 2.16 12.28 -24.22
N PRO A 220 1.65 12.51 -25.45
CA PRO A 220 1.19 11.41 -26.31
C PRO A 220 2.33 10.50 -26.77
N ALA A 221 3.51 11.05 -27.03
CA ALA A 221 4.66 10.29 -27.51
C ALA A 221 5.20 9.36 -26.41
N PHE A 222 5.27 9.87 -25.17
CA PHE A 222 5.65 9.05 -24.03
C PHE A 222 4.63 7.95 -23.75
N VAL A 223 3.33 8.29 -23.73
CA VAL A 223 2.25 7.31 -23.52
C VAL A 223 2.27 6.23 -24.59
N GLN A 224 2.42 6.58 -25.87
CA GLN A 224 2.49 5.62 -26.96
C GLN A 224 3.66 4.64 -26.79
N SER A 225 4.86 5.14 -26.45
CA SER A 225 6.02 4.28 -26.19
C SER A 225 5.81 3.36 -24.99
N LEU A 226 5.17 3.87 -23.93
CA LEU A 226 4.87 3.10 -22.72
C LEU A 226 3.83 2.00 -22.98
N VAL A 227 2.77 2.32 -23.73
CA VAL A 227 1.74 1.37 -24.17
C VAL A 227 2.39 0.28 -25.03
N ALA A 228 3.19 0.64 -26.04
CA ALA A 228 3.86 -0.34 -26.90
C ALA A 228 4.73 -1.33 -26.11
N HIS A 229 5.40 -0.88 -25.06
CA HIS A 229 6.13 -1.77 -24.14
C HIS A 229 5.18 -2.67 -23.34
N CYS A 230 4.04 -2.15 -22.87
CA CYS A 230 3.13 -2.89 -22.01
C CYS A 230 2.22 -3.89 -22.74
N LEU A 231 1.98 -3.70 -24.04
CA LEU A 231 1.12 -4.56 -24.84
C LEU A 231 1.59 -6.03 -24.84
N PRO A 232 0.67 -6.99 -24.97
CA PRO A 232 1.01 -8.40 -24.99
C PRO A 232 1.71 -8.75 -26.31
N ARG A 233 2.62 -9.71 -26.24
CA ARG A 233 3.18 -10.36 -27.43
C ARG A 233 2.26 -11.53 -27.82
N SER A 234 2.06 -11.76 -29.11
CA SER A 234 1.30 -12.91 -29.60
C SER A 234 2.10 -14.20 -29.45
N GLY A 235 1.43 -15.29 -29.08
CA GLY A 235 2.04 -16.62 -29.03
C GLY A 235 1.12 -17.65 -28.38
N GLU A 236 1.40 -18.93 -28.60
CA GLU A 236 0.67 -20.02 -27.95
C GLU A 236 0.95 -20.02 -26.45
N GLY A 237 -0.13 -19.80 -25.68
CA GLY A 237 -0.11 -19.91 -24.22
C GLY A 237 -0.31 -21.35 -23.75
N ALA A 238 -0.23 -21.57 -22.45
CA ALA A 238 -0.61 -22.84 -21.83
C ALA A 238 -1.33 -22.60 -20.51
N LEU A 239 -2.17 -23.56 -20.12
CA LEU A 239 -2.63 -23.73 -18.74
C LEU A 239 -1.40 -24.02 -17.87
N ALA A 240 -0.89 -23.01 -17.21
CA ALA A 240 0.25 -23.17 -16.31
C ALA A 240 -0.18 -22.97 -14.87
N ASP A 241 0.05 -24.00 -14.06
CA ASP A 241 -0.08 -23.94 -12.61
C ASP A 241 1.02 -23.01 -12.06
N GLN A 242 0.66 -21.76 -11.75
CA GLN A 242 1.60 -20.77 -11.24
C GLN A 242 1.75 -20.91 -9.73
N PRO A 243 2.98 -20.82 -9.19
CA PRO A 243 3.17 -20.87 -7.75
C PRO A 243 2.40 -19.72 -7.06
N ASP A 244 1.62 -20.06 -6.03
CA ASP A 244 0.92 -19.13 -5.14
C ASP A 244 -0.26 -18.35 -5.79
N GLY A 245 -0.92 -18.93 -6.81
CA GLY A 245 -2.01 -18.29 -7.58
C GLY A 245 -3.30 -17.95 -6.80
N ARG A 246 -3.52 -18.54 -5.62
CA ARG A 246 -4.85 -18.62 -4.98
C ARG A 246 -5.51 -17.29 -4.57
N MET A 247 -4.79 -16.17 -4.50
CA MET A 247 -5.32 -14.88 -3.98
C MET A 247 -4.97 -13.65 -4.84
N VAL A 248 -4.28 -13.84 -5.97
CA VAL A 248 -3.77 -12.74 -6.81
C VAL A 248 -4.08 -12.92 -8.28
N GLN A 249 -4.50 -14.12 -8.67
CA GLN A 249 -5.01 -14.45 -9.99
C GLN A 249 -6.53 -14.53 -9.93
N GLY A 250 -7.20 -13.96 -10.92
CA GLY A 250 -8.65 -13.95 -10.97
C GLY A 250 -9.23 -13.60 -12.33
N HIS A 251 -10.53 -13.82 -12.42
CA HIS A 251 -11.40 -13.44 -13.52
C HIS A 251 -12.61 -12.69 -12.97
N TRP A 252 -13.02 -11.64 -13.67
CA TRP A 252 -14.28 -10.95 -13.44
C TRP A 252 -15.02 -10.84 -14.76
N ASP A 253 -16.26 -11.28 -14.85
CA ASP A 253 -17.07 -11.28 -16.09
C ASP A 253 -17.72 -9.92 -16.41
N GLY A 254 -17.44 -8.89 -15.59
CA GLY A 254 -18.08 -7.58 -15.66
C GLY A 254 -19.33 -7.45 -14.77
N GLN A 255 -19.76 -8.53 -14.13
CA GLN A 255 -20.90 -8.61 -13.22
C GLN A 255 -20.53 -9.43 -11.96
N GLY A 256 -21.39 -9.41 -10.94
CA GLY A 256 -21.21 -10.26 -9.75
C GLY A 256 -19.85 -10.17 -9.04
N ALA A 257 -19.45 -11.28 -8.42
CA ALA A 257 -18.23 -11.39 -7.63
C ALA A 257 -17.07 -11.93 -8.50
N PRO A 258 -15.86 -11.35 -8.39
CA PRO A 258 -14.65 -11.89 -9.03
C PRO A 258 -14.30 -13.29 -8.50
N LEU A 259 -13.88 -14.17 -9.41
CA LEU A 259 -13.58 -15.58 -9.14
C LEU A 259 -12.08 -15.89 -9.35
N SER A 260 -11.57 -16.89 -8.66
CA SER A 260 -10.25 -17.48 -8.91
C SER A 260 -10.26 -18.28 -10.21
N ALA A 261 -9.09 -18.71 -10.66
CA ALA A 261 -8.98 -19.62 -11.82
C ALA A 261 -9.76 -20.93 -11.64
N GLU A 262 -9.95 -21.39 -10.39
CA GLU A 262 -10.72 -22.57 -10.04
C GLU A 262 -12.21 -22.27 -9.75
N GLY A 263 -12.68 -21.06 -10.06
CA GLY A 263 -14.08 -20.65 -9.89
C GLY A 263 -14.50 -20.33 -8.45
N LYS A 264 -13.55 -20.07 -7.54
CA LYS A 264 -13.86 -19.71 -6.14
C LYS A 264 -13.94 -18.20 -5.95
N ASP A 265 -14.84 -17.72 -5.11
CA ASP A 265 -14.91 -16.30 -4.73
C ASP A 265 -13.56 -15.81 -4.16
N LEU A 266 -13.03 -14.72 -4.73
CA LEU A 266 -11.78 -14.10 -4.29
C LEU A 266 -11.90 -13.33 -2.95
N GLY A 267 -13.09 -13.25 -2.37
CA GLY A 267 -13.37 -12.48 -1.17
C GLY A 267 -13.34 -10.97 -1.43
N LEU A 268 -13.76 -10.55 -2.64
CA LEU A 268 -13.86 -9.14 -3.04
C LEU A 268 -15.33 -8.73 -3.05
N THR A 269 -15.72 -7.88 -2.10
CA THR A 269 -17.10 -7.43 -1.95
C THR A 269 -17.27 -6.02 -2.49
N LEU A 270 -18.34 -5.78 -3.26
CA LEU A 270 -18.64 -4.47 -3.80
C LEU A 270 -19.33 -3.60 -2.73
N VAL A 271 -18.65 -2.57 -2.24
CA VAL A 271 -19.13 -1.63 -1.21
C VAL A 271 -19.44 -0.26 -1.79
N GLU A 272 -20.45 0.39 -1.23
CA GLU A 272 -20.77 1.78 -1.59
C GLU A 272 -19.76 2.72 -0.91
N THR A 273 -19.20 3.63 -1.70
CA THR A 273 -18.23 4.63 -1.23
C THR A 273 -18.63 6.00 -1.75
N ARG A 274 -17.96 7.07 -1.29
CA ARG A 274 -18.12 8.41 -1.88
C ARG A 274 -17.81 8.45 -3.40
N GLN A 275 -17.05 7.48 -3.89
CA GLN A 275 -16.66 7.33 -5.29
C GLN A 275 -17.57 6.33 -6.04
N GLY A 276 -18.72 5.99 -5.45
CA GLY A 276 -19.65 4.95 -5.88
C GLY A 276 -19.21 3.53 -5.50
N GLY A 277 -19.78 2.51 -6.13
CA GLY A 277 -19.47 1.11 -5.85
C GLY A 277 -18.02 0.73 -6.17
N ARG A 278 -17.29 0.21 -5.17
CA ARG A 278 -15.88 -0.21 -5.26
C ARG A 278 -15.68 -1.59 -4.64
N PHE A 279 -14.81 -2.41 -5.23
CA PHE A 279 -14.40 -3.66 -4.60
C PHE A 279 -13.60 -3.38 -3.34
N LEU A 280 -13.88 -4.13 -2.29
CA LEU A 280 -13.17 -4.15 -1.03
C LEU A 280 -12.82 -5.60 -0.68
N ALA A 281 -11.55 -5.88 -0.44
CA ALA A 281 -11.09 -7.19 -0.03
C ALA A 281 -11.49 -7.45 1.42
N ASP A 282 -12.09 -8.62 1.68
CA ASP A 282 -12.15 -9.13 3.04
C ASP A 282 -10.71 -9.37 3.53
N SER A 283 -10.43 -8.91 4.74
CA SER A 283 -9.16 -8.89 5.49
C SER A 283 -8.34 -10.20 5.57
N ARG A 284 -8.64 -11.24 4.78
CA ARG A 284 -8.04 -12.57 4.76
C ARG A 284 -6.57 -12.59 4.30
N GLY A 285 -6.01 -11.48 3.80
CA GLY A 285 -4.57 -11.36 3.58
C GLY A 285 -4.13 -10.14 2.76
N HIS A 286 -2.88 -9.72 2.96
CA HIS A 286 -2.26 -8.56 2.29
C HIS A 286 -2.12 -8.68 0.76
N LYS A 287 -2.37 -9.86 0.18
CA LYS A 287 -2.31 -10.07 -1.27
C LYS A 287 -3.67 -9.84 -1.97
N ALA A 288 -4.79 -10.03 -1.26
CA ALA A 288 -6.13 -9.82 -1.81
C ALA A 288 -6.37 -8.36 -2.24
N VAL A 289 -5.74 -7.40 -1.55
CA VAL A 289 -5.80 -5.97 -1.90
C VAL A 289 -5.18 -5.64 -3.26
N ARG A 290 -4.37 -6.55 -3.85
CA ARG A 290 -3.83 -6.36 -5.21
C ARG A 290 -4.89 -6.61 -6.27
N GLY A 291 -5.72 -7.63 -6.10
CA GLY A 291 -6.88 -7.88 -6.96
C GLY A 291 -7.95 -6.79 -6.79
N GLU A 292 -8.23 -6.39 -5.55
CA GLU A 292 -9.08 -5.23 -5.21
C GLU A 292 -8.60 -3.98 -5.95
N GLY A 293 -7.31 -3.66 -5.81
CA GLY A 293 -6.70 -2.50 -6.43
C GLY A 293 -6.77 -2.53 -7.94
N PHE A 294 -6.51 -3.69 -8.56
CA PHE A 294 -6.57 -3.85 -10.01
C PHE A 294 -7.99 -3.64 -10.54
N LEU A 295 -9.00 -4.30 -9.99
CA LEU A 295 -10.37 -4.23 -10.51
C LEU A 295 -10.98 -2.83 -10.36
N ASN A 296 -10.71 -2.18 -9.23
CA ASN A 296 -11.15 -0.80 -9.03
C ASN A 296 -10.48 0.16 -10.03
N ASP A 297 -9.19 -0.03 -10.30
CA ASP A 297 -8.41 0.78 -11.24
C ASP A 297 -8.82 0.49 -12.71
N TYR A 298 -9.06 -0.76 -13.05
CA TYR A 298 -9.65 -1.18 -14.34
C TYR A 298 -10.99 -0.48 -14.58
N ALA A 299 -11.91 -0.53 -13.62
CA ALA A 299 -13.21 0.15 -13.73
C ALA A 299 -13.10 1.68 -13.73
N LEU A 300 -12.15 2.24 -12.96
CA LEU A 300 -11.90 3.68 -12.93
C LEU A 300 -11.47 4.21 -14.31
N HIS A 301 -10.69 3.41 -15.05
CA HIS A 301 -10.18 3.76 -16.38
C HIS A 301 -11.01 3.22 -17.55
N GLY A 302 -12.29 2.89 -17.30
CA GLY A 302 -13.27 2.57 -18.35
C GLY A 302 -13.52 1.08 -18.60
N GLY A 303 -12.81 0.20 -17.90
CA GLY A 303 -13.00 -1.25 -17.98
C GLY A 303 -14.39 -1.68 -17.51
N ALA A 304 -15.06 -2.49 -18.33
CA ALA A 304 -16.45 -2.90 -18.09
C ALA A 304 -16.74 -4.36 -18.44
N GLY A 305 -15.94 -4.95 -19.33
CA GLY A 305 -16.12 -6.32 -19.80
C GLY A 305 -15.26 -7.33 -19.04
N PRO A 306 -15.40 -8.62 -19.40
CA PRO A 306 -14.65 -9.72 -18.81
C PRO A 306 -13.14 -9.44 -18.77
N VAL A 307 -12.49 -9.73 -17.65
CA VAL A 307 -11.07 -9.45 -17.47
C VAL A 307 -10.38 -10.55 -16.67
N TRP A 308 -9.24 -11.00 -17.18
CA TRP A 308 -8.32 -11.87 -16.46
C TRP A 308 -7.12 -11.08 -15.94
N PHE A 309 -6.73 -11.36 -14.71
CA PHE A 309 -5.60 -10.68 -14.07
C PHE A 309 -4.80 -11.63 -13.20
N ASP A 310 -3.52 -11.33 -13.04
CA ASP A 310 -2.62 -11.97 -12.07
C ASP A 310 -1.59 -10.96 -11.54
N MET A 311 -1.83 -10.49 -10.32
CA MET A 311 -0.99 -9.51 -9.62
C MET A 311 0.02 -10.18 -8.67
N GLY A 312 0.38 -11.44 -8.95
CA GLY A 312 1.33 -12.21 -8.16
C GLY A 312 2.79 -11.95 -8.51
N ASP A 313 3.66 -12.18 -7.52
CA ASP A 313 5.10 -11.99 -7.70
C ASP A 313 5.69 -13.09 -8.60
N ALA A 314 6.72 -12.71 -9.36
CA ALA A 314 7.57 -13.62 -10.12
C ALA A 314 6.82 -14.56 -11.09
N ARG A 315 5.94 -14.01 -11.94
CA ARG A 315 5.29 -14.75 -13.03
C ARG A 315 6.27 -15.02 -14.15
N ARG A 316 6.78 -16.25 -14.20
CA ARG A 316 7.90 -16.64 -15.08
C ARG A 316 7.49 -16.97 -16.52
N PHE A 317 6.37 -16.40 -16.97
CA PHE A 317 5.99 -16.48 -18.38
C PHE A 317 7.09 -15.89 -19.24
N GLY A 318 7.33 -16.50 -20.40
CA GLY A 318 8.47 -16.25 -21.28
C GLY A 318 9.69 -17.15 -21.03
N GLY A 319 9.60 -18.07 -20.06
CA GLY A 319 10.56 -19.16 -19.85
C GLY A 319 10.10 -20.46 -20.50
N ALA A 320 10.06 -21.54 -19.70
CA ALA A 320 9.56 -22.85 -20.11
C ALA A 320 8.07 -22.81 -20.51
N VAL A 321 7.28 -21.98 -19.84
CA VAL A 321 5.93 -21.61 -20.27
C VAL A 321 5.99 -20.23 -20.90
N LYS A 322 5.46 -20.10 -22.12
CA LYS A 322 5.49 -18.84 -22.87
C LYS A 322 4.50 -17.81 -22.35
N GLY A 323 3.28 -18.20 -21.99
CA GLY A 323 2.27 -17.27 -21.49
C GLY A 323 1.04 -17.97 -20.95
N PRO A 324 0.13 -17.24 -20.31
CA PRO A 324 -1.21 -17.74 -20.02
C PRO A 324 -1.97 -18.08 -21.30
N GLU A 325 -2.93 -18.99 -21.18
CA GLU A 325 -3.80 -19.43 -22.29
C GLU A 325 -4.62 -18.26 -22.88
N HIS A 326 -5.12 -17.38 -22.02
CA HIS A 326 -5.87 -16.18 -22.42
C HIS A 326 -5.05 -14.91 -22.10
N PRO A 327 -5.37 -13.75 -22.72
CA PRO A 327 -4.78 -12.47 -22.33
C PRO A 327 -5.01 -12.16 -20.85
N HIS A 328 -3.95 -11.85 -20.11
CA HIS A 328 -4.02 -11.46 -18.70
C HIS A 328 -3.35 -10.10 -18.47
N PHE A 329 -3.90 -9.31 -17.56
CA PHE A 329 -3.15 -8.22 -16.94
C PHE A 329 -2.23 -8.76 -15.84
N MET A 330 -0.93 -8.44 -15.90
CA MET A 330 0.04 -8.79 -14.86
C MET A 330 1.01 -7.64 -14.62
N TYR A 331 1.66 -7.59 -13.47
CA TYR A 331 2.60 -6.49 -13.20
C TYR A 331 4.05 -6.78 -13.61
N ASN A 332 4.38 -8.04 -13.87
CA ASN A 332 5.72 -8.49 -14.24
C ASN A 332 5.65 -9.60 -15.28
N ARG A 333 6.68 -9.69 -16.14
CA ARG A 333 6.88 -10.78 -17.10
C ARG A 333 8.36 -10.95 -17.48
N ARG A 334 8.70 -12.03 -18.19
CA ARG A 334 9.98 -12.12 -18.92
C ARG A 334 9.83 -11.61 -20.36
N PRO A 335 10.93 -11.22 -21.03
CA PRO A 335 10.87 -10.63 -22.38
C PRO A 335 10.18 -11.49 -23.44
N ALA A 336 10.20 -12.82 -23.31
CA ALA A 336 9.55 -13.72 -24.27
C ALA A 336 8.11 -14.10 -23.88
N ALA A 337 7.50 -13.41 -22.90
CA ALA A 337 6.15 -13.72 -22.45
C ALA A 337 5.10 -13.33 -23.50
N CYS A 338 4.21 -14.25 -23.86
CA CYS A 338 3.01 -13.97 -24.67
C CYS A 338 1.79 -13.76 -23.78
N ASN A 339 0.73 -13.14 -24.32
CA ASN A 339 -0.58 -12.95 -23.67
C ASN A 339 -0.54 -12.21 -22.31
N VAL A 340 0.55 -11.48 -22.01
CA VAL A 340 0.68 -10.70 -20.77
C VAL A 340 0.70 -9.21 -21.09
N THR A 341 -0.34 -8.50 -20.69
CA THR A 341 -0.39 -7.04 -20.69
C THR A 341 0.16 -6.53 -19.37
N LEU A 342 1.20 -5.70 -19.41
CA LEU A 342 1.81 -5.16 -18.19
C LEU A 342 0.93 -4.06 -17.56
N TRP A 343 0.66 -4.19 -16.26
CA TRP A 343 -0.12 -3.24 -15.47
C TRP A 343 0.66 -2.73 -14.24
N PRO A 344 0.49 -1.48 -13.79
CA PRO A 344 1.07 -1.02 -12.53
C PRO A 344 0.58 -1.86 -11.33
N LEU A 345 1.48 -2.40 -10.52
CA LEU A 345 1.13 -3.17 -9.31
C LEU A 345 0.40 -2.30 -8.28
N PRO A 346 -0.86 -2.60 -7.95
CA PRO A 346 -1.60 -1.86 -6.93
C PRO A 346 -0.94 -1.95 -5.54
N GLY A 347 -0.98 -0.85 -4.80
CA GLY A 347 -0.34 -0.67 -3.51
C GLY A 347 1.18 -0.51 -3.57
N HIS A 348 1.79 -0.48 -4.76
CA HIS A 348 3.24 -0.32 -4.92
C HIS A 348 3.61 0.76 -5.93
N HIS A 349 2.91 0.82 -7.05
CA HIS A 349 3.21 1.74 -8.15
C HIS A 349 2.23 2.93 -8.25
N ASP A 350 1.27 3.03 -7.33
CA ASP A 350 0.31 4.14 -7.32
C ASP A 350 0.97 5.48 -6.99
N PRO A 351 0.55 6.57 -7.65
CA PRO A 351 1.05 7.91 -7.36
C PRO A 351 0.92 8.28 -5.87
N GLY A 352 1.97 8.88 -5.31
CA GLY A 352 2.00 9.33 -3.91
C GLY A 352 2.43 8.27 -2.89
N LEU A 353 2.66 7.03 -3.30
CA LEU A 353 3.22 6.01 -2.42
C LEU A 353 4.71 6.24 -2.16
N ALA A 354 5.17 5.85 -0.97
CA ALA A 354 6.55 6.07 -0.58
C ALA A 354 7.55 5.33 -1.48
N GLY A 355 7.15 4.18 -2.04
CA GLY A 355 7.93 3.31 -2.92
C GLY A 355 7.65 3.50 -4.43
N SER A 356 6.75 4.41 -4.81
CA SER A 356 6.43 4.68 -6.22
C SER A 356 7.32 5.79 -6.79
N PHE A 357 7.16 6.07 -8.08
CA PHE A 357 7.61 7.33 -8.67
C PHE A 357 6.91 8.50 -7.96
N ARG A 358 7.65 9.59 -7.76
CA ARG A 358 7.16 10.79 -7.08
C ARG A 358 7.25 11.98 -8.03
N ASP A 359 6.34 12.92 -7.84
CA ASP A 359 6.53 14.27 -8.34
C ASP A 359 7.62 14.94 -7.50
N MET A 360 8.57 15.55 -8.19
CA MET A 360 9.87 15.94 -7.65
C MET A 360 9.97 17.45 -7.42
N GLY A 361 9.10 18.24 -8.07
CA GLY A 361 9.07 19.70 -7.98
C GLY A 361 10.39 20.44 -8.30
N GLY A 362 11.45 19.76 -8.77
CA GLY A 362 12.82 20.30 -8.91
C GLY A 362 13.94 19.28 -8.67
N GLU A 363 15.09 19.73 -8.12
CA GLU A 363 16.41 19.06 -7.89
C GLU A 363 16.40 17.70 -7.14
N GLY A 364 15.58 16.76 -7.60
CA GLY A 364 15.26 15.52 -6.92
C GLY A 364 14.26 15.67 -5.77
N ALA A 365 13.75 14.53 -5.26
CA ALA A 365 12.69 14.49 -4.23
C ALA A 365 13.18 15.06 -2.90
N PHE A 366 14.49 15.23 -2.77
CA PHE A 366 15.17 15.60 -1.55
C PHE A 366 16.08 16.83 -1.71
N GLY A 367 16.05 17.50 -2.88
CA GLY A 367 16.65 18.84 -3.09
C GLY A 367 18.17 18.92 -2.87
N ARG A 368 18.94 17.93 -3.33
CA ARG A 368 20.41 17.95 -3.26
C ARG A 368 21.01 17.47 -4.58
N GLY A 369 21.96 18.22 -5.12
CA GLY A 369 22.74 17.79 -6.30
C GLY A 369 23.61 16.56 -6.01
N PHE A 370 23.84 15.73 -7.03
CA PHE A 370 24.62 14.49 -6.94
C PHE A 370 26.01 14.68 -6.31
N ALA A 371 26.72 15.76 -6.67
CA ALA A 371 28.07 16.05 -6.18
C ALA A 371 28.15 16.26 -4.64
N HIS A 372 27.08 16.75 -4.02
CA HIS A 372 27.03 17.05 -2.57
C HIS A 372 26.70 15.84 -1.70
N ARG A 373 26.50 14.67 -2.30
CA ARG A 373 26.19 13.41 -1.60
C ARG A 373 27.49 12.71 -1.19
N GLU A 374 27.40 11.89 -0.14
CA GLU A 374 28.51 11.10 0.38
C GLU A 374 28.96 10.06 -0.66
N ASP A 375 30.27 9.93 -0.90
CA ASP A 375 30.84 8.83 -1.70
C ASP A 375 30.70 7.52 -0.95
N ARG A 376 29.50 6.95 -1.04
CA ARG A 376 29.09 5.74 -0.33
C ARG A 376 28.06 5.01 -1.16
N VAL A 377 28.17 3.68 -1.15
CA VAL A 377 27.22 2.75 -1.74
C VAL A 377 26.29 2.27 -0.65
N ILE A 378 24.98 2.43 -0.83
CA ILE A 378 23.99 2.00 0.15
C ILE A 378 22.94 1.06 -0.43
N TRP A 379 22.53 0.09 0.39
CA TRP A 379 21.35 -0.72 0.17
C TRP A 379 20.71 -1.17 1.49
N ARG A 380 19.38 -1.11 1.56
CA ARG A 380 18.58 -1.71 2.63
C ARG A 380 17.37 -2.42 2.02
N GLY A 381 17.17 -3.68 2.38
CA GLY A 381 15.98 -4.42 1.96
C GLY A 381 15.80 -5.76 2.65
N ALA A 382 14.62 -6.33 2.51
CA ALA A 382 14.30 -7.64 3.07
C ALA A 382 15.06 -8.76 2.35
N LEU A 383 15.31 -9.86 3.07
CA LEU A 383 15.76 -11.13 2.49
C LEU A 383 14.62 -11.69 1.62
N SER A 384 14.75 -11.53 0.31
CA SER A 384 13.76 -12.02 -0.65
C SER A 384 14.45 -12.56 -1.90
N GLY A 385 13.70 -13.31 -2.68
CA GLY A 385 14.16 -13.90 -3.92
C GLY A 385 14.03 -15.40 -3.97
N GLN A 386 14.47 -15.92 -5.11
CA GLN A 386 14.35 -17.32 -5.46
C GLN A 386 15.70 -17.99 -5.28
N MET A 387 15.80 -18.77 -4.21
CA MET A 387 16.96 -19.58 -3.91
C MET A 387 17.10 -20.69 -4.94
N ARG A 388 18.35 -21.04 -5.20
CA ARG A 388 18.81 -22.15 -6.02
C ARG A 388 19.76 -22.97 -5.16
N TYR A 389 19.51 -24.26 -5.06
CA TYR A 389 20.36 -25.19 -4.32
C TYR A 389 20.22 -26.60 -4.90
N LEU A 390 21.23 -27.43 -4.71
CA LEU A 390 21.16 -28.84 -5.05
C LEU A 390 20.53 -29.59 -3.86
N ASP A 391 19.56 -30.47 -4.12
CA ASP A 391 19.10 -31.40 -3.08
C ASP A 391 20.10 -32.53 -2.85
N GLU A 392 19.83 -33.41 -1.88
CA GLU A 392 20.69 -34.56 -1.53
C GLU A 392 20.96 -35.50 -2.71
N GLY A 393 20.11 -35.48 -3.74
CA GLY A 393 20.27 -36.24 -4.98
C GLY A 393 21.00 -35.47 -6.10
N GLY A 394 21.51 -34.26 -5.83
CA GLY A 394 22.19 -33.41 -6.81
C GLY A 394 21.24 -32.72 -7.80
N VAL A 395 19.92 -32.68 -7.52
CA VAL A 395 18.95 -32.03 -8.40
C VAL A 395 18.80 -30.56 -8.03
N LEU A 396 18.94 -29.67 -9.01
CA LEU A 396 18.73 -28.24 -8.81
C LEU A 396 17.26 -27.96 -8.43
N ARG A 397 17.06 -27.39 -7.24
CA ARG A 397 15.77 -26.97 -6.73
C ARG A 397 15.65 -25.46 -6.67
N HIS A 398 14.41 -24.99 -6.77
CA HIS A 398 14.03 -23.60 -6.60
C HIS A 398 13.07 -23.47 -5.41
N ARG A 399 13.38 -22.57 -4.47
CA ARG A 399 12.51 -22.22 -3.34
C ARG A 399 12.59 -20.72 -3.08
N GLY A 400 11.50 -20.12 -2.61
CA GLY A 400 11.57 -18.75 -2.12
C GLY A 400 12.42 -18.62 -0.86
N ALA A 401 13.00 -17.45 -0.60
CA ALA A 401 13.80 -17.18 0.60
C ALA A 401 13.08 -17.56 1.92
N PHE A 402 11.74 -17.53 1.93
CA PHE A 402 10.93 -17.94 3.08
C PHE A 402 11.13 -19.41 3.49
N TYR A 403 11.54 -20.27 2.55
CA TYR A 403 11.91 -21.66 2.84
C TYR A 403 13.10 -21.73 3.80
N ALA A 404 14.18 -21.00 3.52
CA ALA A 404 15.35 -20.96 4.41
C ALA A 404 14.98 -20.37 5.77
N ILE A 405 14.17 -19.31 5.79
CA ILE A 405 13.71 -18.68 7.04
C ILE A 405 12.92 -19.67 7.89
N ASN A 406 12.01 -20.46 7.30
CA ASN A 406 11.26 -21.46 8.04
C ASN A 406 12.14 -22.62 8.52
N ARG A 407 13.02 -23.13 7.66
CA ARG A 407 13.95 -24.21 8.03
C ARG A 407 14.85 -23.80 9.19
N LEU A 408 15.40 -22.59 9.17
CA LEU A 408 16.22 -22.06 10.26
C LEU A 408 15.42 -21.75 11.54
N ARG A 409 14.11 -21.51 11.43
CA ARG A 409 13.23 -21.35 12.60
C ARG A 409 13.00 -22.70 13.29
N GLU A 410 12.82 -23.76 12.50
CA GLU A 410 12.61 -25.13 12.98
C GLU A 410 13.91 -25.74 13.50
N ASP A 411 15.01 -25.52 12.78
CA ASP A 411 16.34 -26.01 13.08
C ASP A 411 17.40 -24.93 12.79
N PRO A 412 17.91 -24.23 13.82
CA PRO A 412 18.95 -23.20 13.68
C PRO A 412 20.27 -23.68 13.05
N GLN A 413 20.51 -24.99 12.98
CA GLN A 413 21.70 -25.60 12.37
C GLN A 413 21.45 -26.11 10.94
N ALA A 414 20.23 -25.97 10.41
CA ALA A 414 19.91 -26.43 9.07
C ALA A 414 20.84 -25.80 8.01
N ASP A 415 21.44 -26.64 7.17
CA ASP A 415 22.26 -26.14 6.07
C ASP A 415 21.37 -25.57 4.95
N VAL A 416 21.37 -24.24 4.87
CA VAL A 416 20.70 -23.46 3.82
C VAL A 416 21.70 -22.55 3.10
N SER A 417 23.00 -22.78 3.30
CA SER A 417 24.09 -21.88 2.90
C SER A 417 24.11 -21.65 1.39
N GLU A 418 24.08 -22.72 0.59
CA GLU A 418 24.03 -22.64 -0.88
C GLU A 418 22.81 -21.83 -1.36
N GLY A 419 21.64 -22.11 -0.78
CA GLY A 419 20.41 -21.39 -1.06
C GLY A 419 20.52 -19.89 -0.75
N LEU A 420 21.11 -19.53 0.38
CA LEU A 420 21.35 -18.12 0.75
C LEU A 420 22.37 -17.44 -0.18
N GLU A 421 23.47 -18.11 -0.53
CA GLU A 421 24.49 -17.58 -1.47
C GLU A 421 23.96 -17.36 -2.88
N SER A 422 22.91 -18.09 -3.27
CA SER A 422 22.22 -17.85 -4.55
C SER A 422 21.40 -16.55 -4.55
N LEU A 423 21.06 -16.00 -3.38
CA LEU A 423 20.34 -14.72 -3.26
C LEU A 423 21.33 -13.56 -3.33
N VAL A 424 21.23 -12.74 -4.38
CA VAL A 424 22.09 -11.55 -4.57
C VAL A 424 22.12 -10.62 -3.35
N ARG A 425 20.97 -10.41 -2.70
CA ARG A 425 20.84 -9.55 -1.52
C ARG A 425 21.66 -10.03 -0.33
N TYR A 426 21.68 -11.34 -0.10
CA TYR A 426 22.48 -11.96 0.96
C TYR A 426 23.95 -11.98 0.57
N ARG A 427 24.26 -12.50 -0.62
CA ARG A 427 25.63 -12.66 -1.12
C ARG A 427 26.39 -11.33 -1.18
N LEU A 428 25.82 -10.28 -1.77
CA LEU A 428 26.49 -8.98 -1.87
C LEU A 428 26.70 -8.34 -0.51
N THR A 429 25.70 -8.40 0.37
CA THR A 429 25.83 -7.89 1.73
C THR A 429 26.94 -8.61 2.48
N ARG A 430 27.01 -9.94 2.40
CA ARG A 430 28.09 -10.73 3.01
C ARG A 430 29.46 -10.42 2.40
N ARG A 431 29.56 -10.26 1.08
CA ARG A 431 30.81 -9.97 0.37
C ARG A 431 31.37 -8.58 0.69
N MET A 432 30.48 -7.59 0.86
CA MET A 432 30.84 -6.18 1.07
C MET A 432 30.93 -5.77 2.55
N ARG A 433 30.55 -6.64 3.48
CA ARG A 433 30.55 -6.33 4.92
C ARG A 433 31.91 -5.81 5.39
N GLY A 434 31.90 -4.72 6.14
CA GLY A 434 33.10 -4.09 6.71
C GLY A 434 34.02 -3.37 5.70
N ARG A 435 33.69 -3.35 4.41
CA ARG A 435 34.47 -2.60 3.41
C ARG A 435 34.15 -1.11 3.49
N ALA A 436 35.19 -0.28 3.50
CA ALA A 436 35.03 1.17 3.49
C ALA A 436 34.25 1.63 2.24
N GLY A 437 33.32 2.58 2.43
CA GLY A 437 32.48 3.09 1.35
C GLY A 437 31.27 2.23 0.98
N TYR A 438 31.07 1.06 1.61
CA TYR A 438 29.91 0.19 1.39
C TYR A 438 29.04 0.08 2.64
N ASP A 439 27.74 0.27 2.48
CA ASP A 439 26.73 0.15 3.51
C ASP A 439 25.53 -0.66 3.02
N LEU A 440 25.72 -1.98 2.98
CA LEU A 440 24.69 -2.91 2.55
C LEU A 440 24.15 -3.65 3.77
N GLY A 441 22.84 -3.90 3.79
CA GLY A 441 22.24 -4.60 4.91
C GLY A 441 20.87 -5.19 4.63
N VAL A 442 20.66 -6.42 5.09
CA VAL A 442 19.36 -7.07 5.11
C VAL A 442 18.57 -6.58 6.32
N THR A 443 17.37 -6.06 6.08
CA THR A 443 16.47 -5.61 7.14
C THR A 443 15.51 -6.72 7.53
N LEU A 444 15.29 -6.94 8.83
CA LEU A 444 14.40 -7.99 9.31
C LEU A 444 13.08 -7.41 9.85
N PRO A 445 11.92 -7.92 9.41
CA PRO A 445 10.67 -7.66 10.12
C PRO A 445 10.72 -8.34 11.51
N ARG A 446 9.97 -7.80 12.48
CA ARG A 446 9.96 -8.30 13.87
C ARG A 446 9.84 -9.83 14.00
N ARG A 447 9.01 -10.48 13.17
CA ARG A 447 8.79 -11.94 13.18
C ARG A 447 10.02 -12.76 12.73
N GLN A 448 10.99 -12.12 12.10
CA GLN A 448 12.24 -12.72 11.62
C GLN A 448 13.45 -12.30 12.47
N GLY A 449 13.23 -11.65 13.62
CA GLY A 449 14.31 -11.18 14.49
C GLY A 449 15.30 -12.27 14.92
N PHE A 450 14.82 -13.51 15.11
CA PHE A 450 15.65 -14.67 15.44
C PHE A 450 16.80 -14.93 14.45
N LEU A 451 16.68 -14.48 13.18
CA LEU A 451 17.75 -14.63 12.21
C LEU A 451 19.00 -13.82 12.60
N ALA A 452 18.86 -12.72 13.35
CA ALA A 452 19.99 -11.88 13.76
C ALA A 452 20.97 -12.61 14.69
N ASP A 453 20.49 -13.61 15.44
CA ASP A 453 21.29 -14.40 16.38
C ASP A 453 22.03 -15.57 15.70
N LEU A 454 21.71 -15.86 14.43
CA LEU A 454 22.30 -16.98 13.71
C LEU A 454 23.68 -16.64 13.14
N PRO A 455 24.69 -17.53 13.25
CA PRO A 455 26.04 -17.28 12.76
C PRO A 455 26.12 -16.87 11.29
N CYS A 456 25.28 -17.45 10.43
CA CYS A 456 25.26 -17.15 8.99
C CYS A 456 24.78 -15.72 8.68
N PHE A 457 24.04 -15.06 9.58
CA PHE A 457 23.55 -13.70 9.40
C PHE A 457 24.37 -12.63 10.12
N LYS A 458 25.42 -13.01 10.85
CA LYS A 458 26.29 -12.06 11.56
C LYS A 458 26.95 -11.08 10.58
N GLY A 459 26.67 -9.79 10.78
CA GLY A 459 27.16 -8.70 9.92
C GLY A 459 26.47 -8.59 8.55
N VAL A 460 25.39 -9.34 8.34
CA VAL A 460 24.50 -9.22 7.16
C VAL A 460 23.27 -8.38 7.50
N ILE A 461 22.80 -8.47 8.75
CA ILE A 461 21.63 -7.73 9.21
C ILE A 461 22.00 -6.27 9.51
N ALA A 462 21.13 -5.34 9.10
CA ALA A 462 21.24 -3.92 9.44
C ALA A 462 19.88 -3.31 9.74
N GLU A 463 19.89 -2.20 10.47
CA GLU A 463 18.68 -1.41 10.74
C GLU A 463 18.08 -0.84 9.44
N PRO A 464 16.74 -0.73 9.36
CA PRO A 464 16.07 -0.07 8.25
C PRO A 464 16.50 1.40 8.13
N VAL A 465 16.83 1.81 6.90
CA VAL A 465 17.14 3.22 6.58
C VAL A 465 16.08 3.73 5.59
N PRO A 466 15.35 4.81 5.90
CA PRO A 466 14.35 5.36 4.98
C PRO A 466 15.01 5.91 3.71
N MET A 467 14.28 5.89 2.59
CA MET A 467 14.83 6.33 1.28
C MET A 467 15.41 7.75 1.33
N ARG A 468 14.80 8.67 2.10
CA ARG A 468 15.33 10.04 2.29
C ARG A 468 16.75 10.06 2.87
N ALA A 469 17.04 9.16 3.83
CA ALA A 469 18.36 9.04 4.40
C ALA A 469 19.32 8.29 3.48
N GLN A 470 18.84 7.27 2.76
CA GLN A 470 19.65 6.59 1.73
C GLN A 470 20.08 7.55 0.61
N ALA A 471 19.23 8.53 0.28
CA ALA A 471 19.55 9.56 -0.70
C ALA A 471 20.82 10.36 -0.34
N ASN A 472 21.24 10.44 0.93
CA ASN A 472 22.49 11.14 1.27
C ASN A 472 23.74 10.47 0.65
N CYS A 473 23.65 9.21 0.24
CA CYS A 473 24.69 8.48 -0.46
C CYS A 473 24.64 8.73 -1.98
N ARG A 474 25.80 8.79 -2.65
CA ARG A 474 25.90 8.93 -4.11
C ARG A 474 25.35 7.73 -4.85
N TYR A 475 25.52 6.51 -4.32
CA TYR A 475 25.17 5.28 -5.04
C TYR A 475 24.14 4.48 -4.27
N ILE A 476 22.99 4.19 -4.89
CA ILE A 476 21.94 3.33 -4.32
C ILE A 476 21.84 2.08 -5.18
N LEU A 477 21.95 0.90 -4.57
CA LEU A 477 21.76 -0.35 -5.30
C LEU A 477 20.28 -0.65 -5.52
N SER A 478 19.94 -1.18 -6.68
CA SER A 478 18.64 -1.81 -6.95
C SER A 478 18.84 -3.29 -7.23
N LEU A 479 18.58 -4.11 -6.21
CA LEU A 479 18.82 -5.55 -6.22
C LEU A 479 17.52 -6.34 -6.37
N SER A 480 17.53 -7.33 -7.25
CA SER A 480 16.39 -8.21 -7.50
C SER A 480 15.96 -8.95 -6.24
N GLY A 481 14.66 -9.25 -6.19
CA GLY A 481 14.03 -10.06 -5.15
C GLY A 481 13.44 -11.31 -5.80
N TYR A 482 12.14 -11.54 -5.58
CA TYR A 482 11.41 -12.57 -6.33
C TYR A 482 11.36 -12.21 -7.83
N ASP A 483 11.20 -10.93 -8.10
CA ASP A 483 11.20 -10.27 -9.40
C ASP A 483 12.23 -9.12 -9.41
N ALA A 484 11.95 -7.99 -10.06
CA ALA A 484 12.87 -6.84 -10.05
C ALA A 484 12.94 -6.09 -8.71
N GLY A 485 14.03 -5.36 -8.48
CA GLY A 485 14.22 -4.53 -7.29
C GLY A 485 13.08 -3.53 -7.05
N SER A 486 12.27 -3.78 -6.02
CA SER A 486 11.10 -2.96 -5.69
C SER A 486 11.45 -1.54 -5.21
N ASN A 487 12.70 -1.27 -4.87
CA ASN A 487 13.18 0.06 -4.50
C ASN A 487 13.50 0.95 -5.70
N PHE A 488 13.58 0.41 -6.92
CA PHE A 488 13.97 1.17 -8.11
C PHE A 488 13.15 2.45 -8.33
N PRO A 489 11.79 2.44 -8.27
CA PRO A 489 11.01 3.66 -8.52
C PRO A 489 11.30 4.78 -7.54
N ALA A 490 11.51 4.47 -6.26
CA ALA A 490 11.87 5.46 -5.26
C ALA A 490 13.35 5.88 -5.33
N ALA A 491 14.25 4.95 -5.69
CA ALA A 491 15.68 5.21 -5.79
C ALA A 491 16.03 6.12 -6.98
N ILE A 492 15.39 5.92 -8.13
CA ILE A 492 15.63 6.75 -9.33
C ILE A 492 15.18 8.20 -9.11
N CYS A 493 14.20 8.41 -8.24
CA CYS A 493 13.79 9.72 -7.79
C CYS A 493 14.80 10.36 -6.81
N ALA A 494 15.54 9.59 -6.01
CA ALA A 494 16.29 10.10 -4.86
C ALA A 494 17.38 11.15 -5.19
N GLY A 495 17.84 11.20 -6.43
CA GLY A 495 18.93 12.05 -6.92
C GLY A 495 20.33 11.47 -6.67
N SER A 496 20.36 10.19 -6.32
CA SER A 496 21.57 9.35 -6.28
C SER A 496 21.66 8.55 -7.58
N LEU A 497 22.87 8.16 -7.97
CA LEU A 497 23.05 7.22 -9.07
C LEU A 497 22.52 5.85 -8.64
N VAL A 498 21.58 5.31 -9.41
CA VAL A 498 21.09 3.95 -9.21
C VAL A 498 22.02 2.98 -9.94
N ILE A 499 22.61 2.05 -9.18
CA ILE A 499 23.33 0.89 -9.74
C ILE A 499 22.35 -0.28 -9.72
N LYS A 500 21.86 -0.69 -10.89
CA LYS A 500 20.74 -1.62 -11.02
C LYS A 500 21.23 -2.96 -11.55
N GLU A 501 20.84 -4.04 -10.88
CA GLU A 501 21.03 -5.40 -11.40
C GLU A 501 20.21 -5.65 -12.67
N GLU A 502 20.84 -6.25 -13.67
CA GLU A 502 20.20 -6.72 -14.91
C GLU A 502 19.58 -8.10 -14.68
N ASP A 503 18.39 -8.10 -14.10
CA ASP A 503 17.64 -9.29 -13.71
C ASP A 503 16.72 -9.88 -14.78
N GLY A 504 16.53 -9.16 -15.90
CA GLY A 504 15.71 -9.57 -17.05
C GLY A 504 14.20 -9.59 -16.78
N TRP A 505 13.71 -8.87 -15.76
CA TRP A 505 12.27 -8.71 -15.54
C TRP A 505 11.76 -7.44 -16.23
N GLU A 506 10.62 -7.57 -16.91
CA GLU A 506 9.88 -6.43 -17.44
C GLU A 506 8.75 -6.06 -16.48
N LYS A 507 8.61 -4.76 -16.22
CA LYS A 507 7.46 -4.14 -15.51
C LYS A 507 6.90 -3.04 -16.41
N PHE A 508 5.74 -2.47 -16.07
CA PHE A 508 5.11 -1.45 -16.93
C PHE A 508 6.06 -0.28 -17.27
N TYR A 509 6.95 0.11 -16.35
CA TYR A 509 7.88 1.22 -16.53
C TYR A 509 9.22 0.86 -17.17
N THR A 510 9.60 -0.42 -17.26
CA THR A 510 10.99 -0.78 -17.58
C THR A 510 11.41 -0.34 -18.98
N GLY A 511 10.49 -0.35 -19.95
CA GLY A 511 10.76 0.11 -21.31
C GLY A 511 11.09 1.60 -21.42
N ALA A 512 10.77 2.40 -20.39
CA ALA A 512 11.11 3.83 -20.34
C ALA A 512 12.55 4.08 -19.84
N PHE A 513 13.21 3.08 -19.25
CA PHE A 513 14.54 3.23 -18.65
C PHE A 513 15.63 2.52 -19.44
N ARG A 514 16.65 3.26 -19.93
CA ARG A 514 17.75 2.72 -20.73
C ARG A 514 19.05 2.61 -19.90
N PRO A 515 19.76 1.46 -19.94
CA PRO A 515 21.06 1.31 -19.29
C PRO A 515 22.06 2.34 -19.81
N MET A 516 22.96 2.83 -18.96
CA MET A 516 23.96 3.87 -19.27
C MET A 516 23.40 5.24 -19.65
N GLU A 517 22.07 5.41 -19.72
CA GLU A 517 21.41 6.71 -19.93
C GLU A 517 20.66 7.15 -18.67
N HIS A 518 19.97 6.23 -18.00
CA HIS A 518 19.16 6.54 -16.82
C HIS A 518 19.69 5.91 -15.53
N TYR A 519 20.48 4.83 -15.63
CA TYR A 519 21.06 4.13 -14.50
C TYR A 519 22.33 3.39 -14.93
N LEU A 520 23.16 3.01 -13.95
CA LEU A 520 24.36 2.20 -14.19
C LEU A 520 24.00 0.71 -14.08
N PRO A 521 24.02 -0.08 -15.18
CA PRO A 521 23.74 -1.50 -15.13
C PRO A 521 24.84 -2.27 -14.41
N MET A 522 24.44 -3.30 -13.69
CA MET A 522 25.28 -4.26 -12.99
C MET A 522 24.88 -5.67 -13.41
N ALA A 523 25.85 -6.56 -13.59
CA ALA A 523 25.58 -7.93 -14.01
C ALA A 523 24.65 -8.66 -13.04
N LEU A 524 23.91 -9.65 -13.55
CA LEU A 524 23.08 -10.52 -12.73
C LEU A 524 23.93 -11.11 -11.59
N GLY A 525 23.46 -10.94 -10.37
CA GLY A 525 24.16 -11.39 -9.17
C GLY A 525 25.24 -10.44 -8.64
N GLY A 526 25.52 -9.32 -9.31
CA GLY A 526 26.39 -8.24 -8.86
C GLY A 526 27.87 -8.58 -8.76
N GLY A 527 28.35 -9.54 -9.55
CA GLY A 527 29.76 -9.95 -9.57
C GLY A 527 30.71 -8.77 -9.81
N ASP A 528 30.29 -7.84 -10.67
CA ASP A 528 31.01 -6.66 -11.17
C ASP A 528 30.75 -5.36 -10.38
N LEU A 529 30.13 -5.43 -9.19
CA LEU A 529 29.75 -4.24 -8.41
C LEU A 529 30.93 -3.27 -8.17
N GLU A 530 32.11 -3.79 -7.82
CA GLU A 530 33.30 -2.97 -7.57
C GLU A 530 33.70 -2.18 -8.82
N ASP A 531 33.77 -2.84 -9.97
CA ASP A 531 34.08 -2.20 -11.26
C ASP A 531 33.06 -1.10 -11.62
N ARG A 532 31.76 -1.32 -11.32
CA ARG A 532 30.72 -0.29 -11.52
C ARG A 532 30.93 0.92 -10.62
N VAL A 533 31.28 0.72 -9.37
CA VAL A 533 31.52 1.81 -8.42
C VAL A 533 32.77 2.58 -8.82
N ASP A 534 33.84 1.90 -9.20
CA ASP A 534 35.08 2.54 -9.65
C ASP A 534 34.87 3.34 -10.94
N TRP A 535 34.12 2.79 -11.89
CA TRP A 535 33.69 3.53 -13.08
C TRP A 535 32.89 4.79 -12.70
N ALA A 536 31.93 4.67 -11.78
CA ALA A 536 31.09 5.79 -11.37
C ALA A 536 31.89 6.90 -10.64
N ARG A 537 32.91 6.53 -9.87
CA ARG A 537 33.83 7.48 -9.22
C ARG A 537 34.72 8.19 -10.23
N ALA A 538 35.13 7.50 -11.29
CA ALA A 538 35.94 8.08 -12.36
C ALA A 538 35.12 8.99 -13.32
N HIS A 539 33.79 8.86 -13.35
CA HIS A 539 32.92 9.60 -14.29
C HIS A 539 31.77 10.35 -13.57
N PRO A 540 32.07 11.30 -12.66
CA PRO A 540 31.06 11.97 -11.85
C PRO A 540 30.08 12.82 -12.68
N GLU A 541 30.53 13.41 -13.79
CA GLU A 541 29.68 14.20 -14.70
C GLU A 541 28.65 13.32 -15.41
N ALA A 542 29.10 12.19 -15.99
CA ALA A 542 28.21 11.21 -16.60
C ALA A 542 27.20 10.66 -15.58
N CYS A 543 27.61 10.44 -14.34
CA CYS A 543 26.70 10.02 -13.27
C CYS A 543 25.62 11.09 -12.99
N ALA A 544 26.01 12.36 -12.92
CA ALA A 544 25.06 13.46 -12.70
C ALA A 544 24.07 13.61 -13.87
N GLU A 545 24.53 13.41 -15.11
CA GLU A 545 23.67 13.37 -16.29
C GLU A 545 22.67 12.20 -16.25
N MET A 546 23.14 10.99 -15.92
CA MET A 546 22.26 9.82 -15.78
C MET A 546 21.19 10.04 -14.71
N VAL A 547 21.56 10.63 -13.57
CA VAL A 547 20.61 10.95 -12.50
C VAL A 547 19.53 11.91 -13.00
N ARG A 548 19.92 13.00 -13.69
CA ARG A 548 18.96 13.98 -14.23
C ARG A 548 18.03 13.35 -15.27
N ALA A 549 18.58 12.55 -16.18
CA ALA A 549 17.82 11.87 -17.22
C ALA A 549 16.82 10.85 -16.63
N GLY A 550 17.26 10.03 -15.66
CA GLY A 550 16.39 9.10 -14.94
C GLY A 550 15.26 9.80 -14.18
N GLN A 551 15.54 10.93 -13.54
CA GLN A 551 14.51 11.73 -12.84
C GLN A 551 13.48 12.33 -13.82
N SER A 552 13.91 12.79 -15.00
CA SER A 552 13.01 13.29 -16.04
C SER A 552 11.99 12.23 -16.48
N VAL A 553 12.45 10.98 -16.71
CA VAL A 553 11.55 9.85 -17.00
C VAL A 553 10.62 9.54 -15.83
N ALA A 554 11.15 9.54 -14.60
CA ALA A 554 10.35 9.28 -13.41
C ALA A 554 9.23 10.32 -13.20
N MET A 555 9.46 11.60 -13.53
CA MET A 555 8.43 12.63 -13.48
C MET A 555 7.29 12.33 -14.46
N LYS A 556 7.59 11.87 -15.68
CA LYS A 556 6.55 11.46 -16.65
C LYS A 556 5.73 10.26 -16.16
N LEU A 557 6.36 9.32 -15.44
CA LEU A 557 5.69 8.17 -14.82
C LEU A 557 4.92 8.53 -13.55
N ALA A 558 5.27 9.63 -12.88
CA ALA A 558 4.55 10.14 -11.72
C ALA A 558 3.29 10.92 -12.10
N ASP A 559 3.20 11.40 -13.34
CA ASP A 559 2.05 12.16 -13.85
C ASP A 559 0.81 11.25 -13.99
N PRO A 560 -0.27 11.51 -13.22
CA PRO A 560 -1.51 10.73 -13.31
C PRO A 560 -2.14 10.76 -14.71
N ALA A 561 -1.91 11.82 -15.51
CA ALA A 561 -2.43 11.91 -16.86
C ALA A 561 -1.81 10.88 -17.79
N ASN A 562 -0.48 10.74 -17.77
CA ASN A 562 0.23 9.76 -18.58
C ASN A 562 -0.14 8.32 -18.18
N ILE A 563 -0.18 8.06 -16.88
CA ILE A 563 -0.54 6.72 -16.37
C ILE A 563 -2.00 6.39 -16.66
N GLY A 564 -2.91 7.34 -16.50
CA GLY A 564 -4.33 7.15 -16.83
C GLY A 564 -4.56 6.89 -18.32
N ALA A 565 -3.92 7.66 -19.20
CA ALA A 565 -4.01 7.47 -20.65
C ALA A 565 -3.43 6.11 -21.09
N MET A 566 -2.29 5.70 -20.52
CA MET A 566 -1.73 4.37 -20.76
C MET A 566 -2.72 3.27 -20.32
N LYS A 567 -3.27 3.36 -19.11
CA LYS A 567 -4.23 2.36 -18.61
C LYS A 567 -5.47 2.25 -19.50
N GLN A 568 -6.04 3.38 -19.93
CA GLN A 568 -7.17 3.39 -20.84
C GLN A 568 -6.84 2.70 -22.18
N ALA A 569 -5.71 3.05 -22.80
CA ALA A 569 -5.28 2.43 -24.07
C ALA A 569 -5.05 0.91 -23.94
N LEU A 570 -4.51 0.46 -22.80
CA LEU A 570 -4.33 -0.98 -22.54
C LEU A 570 -5.66 -1.71 -22.32
N ILE A 571 -6.65 -1.05 -21.72
CA ILE A 571 -8.02 -1.60 -21.57
C ILE A 571 -8.68 -1.71 -22.94
N GLU A 572 -8.56 -0.68 -23.79
CA GLU A 572 -9.12 -0.67 -25.14
C GLU A 572 -8.51 -1.79 -26.02
N ASP A 573 -7.19 -1.95 -26.02
CA ASP A 573 -6.52 -3.04 -26.73
C ASP A 573 -6.92 -4.42 -26.18
N TYR A 574 -6.99 -4.56 -24.85
CA TYR A 574 -7.43 -5.80 -24.23
C TYR A 574 -8.86 -6.17 -24.64
N ALA A 575 -9.80 -5.22 -24.56
CA ALA A 575 -11.20 -5.42 -24.92
C ALA A 575 -11.38 -5.78 -26.41
N ALA A 576 -10.48 -5.35 -27.29
CA ALA A 576 -10.51 -5.72 -28.70
C ALA A 576 -10.03 -7.16 -28.97
N ARG A 577 -9.40 -7.82 -27.99
CA ARG A 577 -8.84 -9.18 -28.12
C ARG A 577 -9.70 -10.28 -27.48
N VAL A 578 -10.61 -9.91 -26.58
CA VAL A 578 -11.39 -10.85 -25.74
C VAL A 578 -12.85 -10.94 -26.13
#